data_AF-A0A150H5B9-F1
#
_entry.id   AF-A0A150H5B9-F1
#
_cell.length_a   1.000
_cell.length_b   1.000
_cell.length_c   1.000
_cell.angle_alpha   90.00
_cell.angle_beta   90.00
_cell.angle_gamma   90.00
#
_symmetry.space_group_name_H-M   'P 1'
#
loop_
_entity.id
_entity.type
_entity.pdbx_description
1 polymer ?
#
loop_
_entity_poly.entity_id
_entity_poly.type
_entity_poly.pdbx_seq_one_letter_code
_entity_poly.pdbx_strand_id
1 'polypeptide(L)'
;MIVYDVKCGAGHRFEAMLKTMDSPTPDCTCGEPTRRMITRVNRGNAASAGRSRDEMPNTWRGIGNGNRDLVRGWHKEMRKREKLEEKYPELGGDRRPVIAHEGKFEASPVRAGDAGSDALARAAFGPAPSSDAATTAQISGGSR
;
A
#
# COMPACT_ATOMS: atom_id res chain seq x y z
N MET A 1 -39.21 -10.78 11.99
CA MET A 1 -38.10 -11.66 12.41
C MET A 1 -36.88 -10.80 12.65
N ILE A 2 -36.08 -11.15 13.66
CA ILE A 2 -34.92 -10.38 14.13
C ILE A 2 -33.69 -11.28 14.01
N VAL A 3 -32.59 -10.78 13.46
CA VAL A 3 -31.34 -11.54 13.30
C VAL A 3 -30.38 -11.17 14.43
N TYR A 4 -29.81 -12.18 15.09
CA TYR A 4 -28.75 -12.01 16.08
C TYR A 4 -27.55 -12.86 15.73
N ASP A 5 -26.35 -12.33 15.97
CA ASP A 5 -25.14 -13.15 16.06
C ASP A 5 -25.17 -13.92 17.39
N VAL A 6 -24.94 -15.24 17.34
CA VAL A 6 -24.85 -16.08 18.54
C VAL A 6 -23.53 -16.83 18.59
N LYS A 7 -23.09 -17.17 19.82
CA LYS A 7 -21.88 -17.95 20.07
C LYS A 7 -22.15 -19.03 21.12
N CYS A 8 -21.69 -20.26 20.89
CA CYS A 8 -21.78 -21.35 21.88
C CYS A 8 -20.54 -21.43 22.81
N GLY A 9 -20.63 -22.24 23.87
CA GLY A 9 -19.51 -22.53 24.78
C GLY A 9 -18.27 -23.08 24.09
N ALA A 10 -18.46 -23.97 23.10
CA ALA A 10 -17.38 -24.55 22.29
C ALA A 10 -16.74 -23.57 21.28
N GLY A 11 -17.30 -22.38 21.08
CA GLY A 11 -16.68 -21.32 20.27
C GLY A 11 -17.26 -21.09 18.88
N HIS A 12 -18.18 -21.95 18.40
CA HIS A 12 -18.86 -21.76 17.12
C HIS A 12 -19.70 -20.48 17.10
N ARG A 13 -19.76 -19.82 15.93
CA ARG A 13 -20.49 -18.58 15.70
C ARG A 13 -21.38 -18.71 14.47
N PHE A 14 -22.60 -18.22 14.58
CA PHE A 14 -23.57 -18.23 13.48
C PHE A 14 -24.67 -17.19 13.72
N GLU A 15 -25.46 -16.94 12.67
CA GLU A 15 -26.62 -16.04 12.72
C GLU A 15 -27.90 -16.83 13.03
N ALA A 16 -28.70 -16.32 13.97
CA ALA A 16 -29.98 -16.91 14.34
C ALA A 16 -31.13 -15.93 14.06
N MET A 17 -32.15 -16.40 13.35
CA MET A 17 -33.41 -15.67 13.17
C MET A 17 -34.37 -16.01 14.32
N LEU A 18 -34.75 -14.98 15.09
CA LEU A 18 -35.71 -15.08 16.19
C LEU A 18 -37.04 -14.40 15.81
N LYS A 19 -38.14 -14.92 16.35
CA LYS A 19 -39.49 -14.36 16.12
C LYS A 19 -39.65 -13.02 16.83
N THR A 20 -39.22 -12.94 18.08
CA THR A 20 -39.30 -11.76 18.95
C THR A 20 -37.97 -11.53 19.68
N MET A 21 -37.81 -10.36 20.33
CA MET A 21 -36.61 -10.05 21.12
C MET A 21 -36.43 -10.95 22.34
N ASP A 22 -37.48 -11.56 22.87
CA ASP A 22 -37.42 -12.40 24.08
C ASP A 22 -37.37 -13.89 23.78
N SER A 23 -37.36 -14.26 22.50
CA SER A 23 -37.27 -15.67 22.10
C SER A 23 -35.93 -16.29 22.54
N PRO A 24 -35.90 -17.53 23.05
CA PRO A 24 -34.64 -18.20 23.40
C PRO A 24 -33.75 -18.36 22.16
N THR A 25 -32.43 -18.33 22.36
CA THR A 25 -31.47 -18.60 21.29
C THR A 25 -31.40 -20.10 21.01
N PRO A 26 -31.28 -20.53 19.75
CA PRO A 26 -31.20 -21.94 19.41
C PRO A 26 -29.89 -22.55 19.91
N ASP A 27 -29.92 -23.84 20.24
CA ASP A 27 -28.71 -24.59 20.56
C ASP A 27 -27.77 -24.69 19.35
N CYS A 28 -26.49 -24.83 19.63
CA CYS A 28 -25.51 -25.06 18.60
C CYS A 28 -25.63 -26.50 18.05
N THR A 29 -25.18 -26.71 16.82
CA THR A 29 -25.06 -28.06 16.24
C THR A 29 -24.16 -29.00 17.06
N CYS A 30 -23.30 -28.46 17.91
CA CYS A 30 -22.49 -29.23 18.86
C CYS A 30 -23.20 -29.56 20.19
N GLY A 31 -24.47 -29.17 20.37
CA GLY A 31 -25.27 -29.42 21.56
C GLY A 31 -25.06 -28.43 22.72
N GLU A 32 -24.11 -27.50 22.60
CA GLU A 32 -23.86 -26.48 23.62
C GLU A 32 -24.86 -25.31 23.51
N PRO A 33 -25.33 -24.75 24.64
CA PRO A 33 -26.18 -23.58 24.63
C PRO A 33 -25.45 -22.37 24.02
N THR A 34 -26.21 -21.50 23.38
CA THR A 34 -25.69 -20.29 22.75
C THR A 34 -26.04 -19.05 23.55
N ARG A 35 -25.24 -17.99 23.38
CA ARG A 35 -25.54 -16.65 23.88
C ARG A 35 -25.54 -15.64 22.74
N ARG A 36 -26.38 -14.61 22.88
CA ARG A 36 -26.39 -13.48 21.94
C ARG A 36 -25.10 -12.68 22.04
N MET A 37 -24.62 -12.22 20.90
CA MET A 37 -23.45 -11.37 20.75
C MET A 37 -23.90 -10.00 20.26
N ILE A 38 -23.16 -8.96 20.66
CA ILE A 38 -23.30 -7.66 20.01
C ILE A 38 -22.77 -7.81 18.58
N THR A 39 -23.62 -7.55 17.59
CA THR A 39 -23.23 -7.59 16.19
C THR A 39 -22.10 -6.61 15.93
N ARG A 40 -21.02 -7.11 15.32
CA ARG A 40 -19.92 -6.24 14.91
C ARG A 40 -20.37 -5.45 13.69
N VAL A 41 -20.26 -4.13 13.77
CA VAL A 41 -20.38 -3.27 12.58
C VAL A 41 -19.16 -3.55 11.70
N ASN A 42 -19.34 -4.37 10.68
CA ASN A 42 -18.33 -4.58 9.64
C ASN A 42 -18.65 -3.64 8.48
N ARG A 43 -17.78 -2.66 8.21
CA ARG A 43 -17.93 -1.80 7.05
C ARG A 43 -17.43 -2.53 5.80
N GLY A 44 -18.36 -3.20 5.10
CA GLY A 44 -18.12 -3.75 3.76
C GLY A 44 -17.99 -2.65 2.70
N ASN A 45 -17.48 -2.99 1.51
CA ASN A 45 -17.42 -2.11 0.32
C ASN A 45 -16.58 -0.82 0.43
N ALA A 46 -15.69 -0.70 1.41
CA ALA A 46 -14.70 0.36 1.40
C ALA A 46 -13.53 -0.02 0.48
N ALA A 47 -13.62 0.35 -0.80
CA ALA A 47 -12.49 0.30 -1.71
C ALA A 47 -11.58 1.50 -1.41
N SER A 48 -10.38 1.22 -0.88
CA SER A 48 -9.33 2.21 -0.72
C SER A 48 -8.09 1.72 -1.46
N ALA A 49 -7.49 2.60 -2.25
CA ALA A 49 -6.24 2.35 -2.93
C ALA A 49 -5.02 2.39 -1.97
N GLY A 50 -5.26 2.56 -0.67
CA GLY A 50 -4.24 2.72 0.36
C GLY A 50 -3.57 4.10 0.31
N ARG A 51 -2.54 4.27 1.15
CA ARG A 51 -1.66 5.44 1.06
C ARG A 51 -0.88 5.42 -0.24
N SER A 52 -0.65 6.61 -0.79
CA SER A 52 0.24 6.83 -1.92
C SER A 52 1.71 6.64 -1.51
N ARG A 53 2.60 6.48 -2.51
CA ARG A 53 4.05 6.43 -2.26
C ARG A 53 4.60 7.77 -1.74
N ASP A 54 3.98 8.88 -2.12
CA ASP A 54 4.39 10.23 -1.71
C ASP A 54 4.16 10.50 -0.22
N GLU A 55 3.21 9.79 0.40
CA GLU A 55 2.97 9.82 1.84
C GLU A 55 4.00 9.00 2.64
N MET A 56 4.87 8.25 1.97
CA MET A 56 5.86 7.43 2.66
C MET A 56 6.90 8.32 3.36
N PRO A 57 7.20 8.09 4.65
CA PRO A 57 8.17 8.87 5.38
C PRO A 57 9.56 8.76 4.74
N ASN A 58 10.14 9.90 4.42
CA ASN A 58 11.50 10.04 3.87
C ASN A 58 12.54 10.43 4.93
N THR A 59 12.15 10.57 6.20
CA THR A 59 13.05 10.95 7.29
C THR A 59 13.20 9.85 8.35
N TRP A 60 14.36 9.83 9.01
CA TRP A 60 14.65 8.91 10.13
C TRP A 60 13.62 9.00 11.27
N ARG A 61 13.21 10.23 11.62
CA ARG A 61 12.17 10.43 12.64
C ARG A 61 10.80 9.97 12.13
N GLY A 62 10.50 10.20 10.85
CA GLY A 62 9.24 9.78 10.23
C GLY A 62 9.05 8.26 10.18
N ILE A 63 10.14 7.48 10.12
CA ILE A 63 10.10 6.00 10.23
C ILE A 63 10.19 5.50 11.69
N GLY A 64 10.01 6.39 12.67
CA GLY A 64 10.01 6.05 14.08
C GLY A 64 11.39 5.67 14.61
N ASN A 65 12.44 6.36 14.17
CA ASN A 65 13.84 6.08 14.52
C ASN A 65 14.25 4.63 14.25
N GLY A 66 13.83 4.09 13.09
CA GLY A 66 14.11 2.71 12.71
C GLY A 66 13.21 1.68 13.38
N ASN A 67 12.01 2.07 13.85
CA ASN A 67 11.05 1.11 14.37
C ASN A 67 10.73 0.03 13.33
N ARG A 68 11.16 -1.20 13.62
CA ARG A 68 11.08 -2.34 12.69
C ARG A 68 9.65 -2.65 12.25
N ASP A 69 8.67 -2.52 13.13
CA ASP A 69 7.28 -2.86 12.82
C ASP A 69 6.65 -1.79 11.92
N LEU A 70 7.01 -0.53 12.12
CA LEU A 70 6.61 0.57 11.25
C LEU A 70 7.22 0.43 9.84
N VAL A 71 8.52 0.15 9.75
CA VAL A 71 9.22 -0.11 8.48
C VAL A 71 8.56 -1.29 7.74
N ARG A 72 8.32 -2.39 8.45
CA ARG A 72 7.66 -3.59 7.87
C ARG A 72 6.24 -3.28 7.40
N GLY A 73 5.49 -2.47 8.15
CA GLY A 73 4.15 -2.03 7.79
C GLY A 73 4.15 -1.25 6.48
N TRP A 74 5.01 -0.23 6.37
CA TRP A 74 5.18 0.55 5.15
C TRP A 74 5.60 -0.31 3.96
N HIS A 75 6.56 -1.20 4.14
CA HIS A 75 7.00 -2.10 3.08
C HIS A 75 5.89 -3.03 2.57
N LYS A 76 5.05 -3.55 3.46
CA LYS A 76 3.89 -4.38 3.08
C LYS A 76 2.87 -3.56 2.28
N GLU A 77 2.59 -2.33 2.71
CA GLU A 77 1.64 -1.45 2.05
C GLU A 77 2.13 -1.02 0.67
N MET A 78 3.40 -0.64 0.55
CA MET A 78 4.00 -0.22 -0.73
C MET A 78 4.04 -1.34 -1.76
N ARG A 79 4.30 -2.59 -1.35
CA ARG A 79 4.20 -3.74 -2.27
C ARG A 79 2.78 -3.94 -2.79
N LYS A 80 1.76 -3.68 -1.96
CA LYS A 80 0.37 -3.75 -2.39
C LYS A 80 0.04 -2.61 -3.35
N ARG A 81 0.54 -1.41 -3.06
CA ARG A 81 0.38 -0.23 -3.90
C ARG A 81 1.03 -0.41 -5.28
N GLU A 82 2.25 -0.93 -5.32
CA GLU A 82 2.99 -1.20 -6.56
C GLU A 82 2.22 -2.14 -7.50
N LYS A 83 1.68 -3.25 -6.97
CA LYS A 83 0.82 -4.16 -7.75
C LYS A 83 -0.47 -3.49 -8.25
N LEU A 84 -0.98 -2.52 -7.49
CA LEU A 84 -2.18 -1.79 -7.88
C LEU A 84 -1.88 -0.81 -9.00
N GLU A 85 -0.77 -0.07 -8.90
CA GLU A 85 -0.30 0.88 -9.92
C GLU A 85 0.14 0.19 -11.22
N GLU A 86 0.70 -1.02 -11.14
CA GLU A 86 1.01 -1.83 -12.33
C GLU A 86 -0.26 -2.16 -13.13
N LYS A 87 -1.36 -2.44 -12.42
CA LYS A 87 -2.66 -2.73 -13.05
C LYS A 87 -3.40 -1.47 -13.50
N TYR A 88 -3.23 -0.38 -12.77
CA TYR A 88 -3.92 0.89 -12.96
C TYR A 88 -2.89 2.03 -12.99
N PRO A 89 -2.23 2.26 -14.14
CA PRO A 89 -1.18 3.26 -14.27
C PRO A 89 -1.64 4.68 -13.93
N GLU A 90 -2.92 4.98 -14.09
CA GLU A 90 -3.55 6.25 -13.71
C GLU A 90 -3.48 6.54 -12.19
N LEU A 91 -3.25 5.52 -11.37
CA LEU A 91 -3.04 5.66 -9.93
C LEU A 91 -1.58 5.93 -9.57
N GLY A 92 -0.65 5.64 -10.49
CA GLY A 92 0.75 6.00 -10.34
C GLY A 92 0.89 7.50 -10.52
N GLY A 93 1.28 8.20 -9.45
CA GLY A 93 1.63 9.63 -9.55
C GLY A 93 2.80 9.87 -10.51
N ASP A 94 3.34 11.09 -10.54
CA ASP A 94 4.48 11.39 -11.42
C ASP A 94 5.77 10.67 -10.98
N ARG A 95 6.10 9.59 -11.71
CA ARG A 95 7.29 8.75 -11.47
C ARG A 95 8.52 9.20 -12.24
N ARG A 96 8.45 10.30 -12.99
CA ARG A 96 9.59 10.78 -13.78
C ARG A 96 10.74 11.16 -12.83
N PRO A 97 12.00 10.79 -13.15
CA PRO A 97 13.16 11.14 -12.34
C PRO A 97 13.22 12.64 -12.07
N VAL A 98 13.53 12.99 -10.82
CA VAL A 98 13.74 14.39 -10.42
C VAL A 98 15.17 14.78 -10.77
N ILE A 99 15.32 15.83 -11.57
CA ILE A 99 16.62 16.35 -12.02
C ILE A 99 17.11 17.44 -11.06
N ALA A 100 16.21 18.33 -10.63
CA ALA A 100 16.51 19.40 -9.69
C ALA A 100 15.36 19.59 -8.70
N HIS A 101 15.68 19.67 -7.41
CA HIS A 101 14.71 19.84 -6.33
C HIS A 101 15.22 20.75 -5.20
N GLU A 102 16.38 21.38 -5.39
CA GLU A 102 17.01 22.25 -4.41
C GLU A 102 17.06 23.69 -4.92
N GLY A 103 17.22 24.65 -4.00
CA GLY A 103 17.32 26.08 -4.31
C GLY A 103 16.07 26.61 -5.00
N LYS A 104 16.22 27.18 -6.21
CA LYS A 104 15.10 27.76 -6.97
C LYS A 104 14.00 26.74 -7.31
N PHE A 105 14.29 25.44 -7.27
CA PHE A 105 13.37 24.35 -7.61
C PHE A 105 12.80 23.63 -6.38
N GLU A 106 13.01 24.16 -5.17
CA GLU A 106 12.51 23.55 -3.93
C GLU A 106 10.98 23.42 -3.91
N ALA A 107 10.27 24.48 -4.33
CA ALA A 107 8.80 24.48 -4.36
C ALA A 107 8.21 23.72 -5.58
N SER A 108 9.00 23.54 -6.63
CA SER A 108 8.55 22.88 -7.87
C SER A 108 9.73 22.12 -8.49
N PRO A 109 9.90 20.84 -8.11
CA PRO A 109 10.99 20.02 -8.62
C PRO A 109 10.89 19.83 -10.13
N VAL A 110 12.00 20.05 -10.83
CA VAL A 110 12.11 19.79 -12.28
C VAL A 110 12.33 18.29 -12.48
N ARG A 111 11.46 17.67 -13.26
CA ARG A 111 11.51 16.25 -13.61
C ARG A 111 11.91 16.06 -15.06
N ALA A 112 12.35 14.84 -15.39
CA ALA A 112 12.66 14.47 -16.75
C ALA A 112 11.45 14.67 -17.68
N GLY A 113 11.65 15.31 -18.82
CA GLY A 113 10.61 15.64 -19.80
C GLY A 113 9.88 16.96 -19.54
N ASP A 114 10.16 17.66 -18.44
CA ASP A 114 9.71 19.03 -18.25
C ASP A 114 10.46 19.98 -19.20
N ALA A 115 9.88 21.15 -19.50
CA ALA A 115 10.50 22.11 -20.41
C ALA A 115 11.89 22.53 -19.88
N GLY A 116 12.94 22.31 -20.69
CA GLY A 116 14.32 22.62 -20.32
C GLY A 116 15.00 21.57 -19.42
N SER A 117 14.32 20.46 -19.09
CA SER A 117 14.89 19.37 -18.28
C SER A 117 16.19 18.83 -18.86
N ASP A 118 16.27 18.73 -20.19
CA ASP A 118 17.43 18.15 -20.88
C ASP A 118 18.67 19.05 -20.79
N ALA A 119 18.47 20.36 -20.88
CA ALA A 119 19.54 21.34 -20.72
C ALA A 119 20.06 21.34 -19.28
N LEU A 120 19.15 21.28 -18.29
CA LEU A 120 19.48 21.15 -16.87
C LEU A 120 20.22 19.84 -16.58
N ALA A 121 19.74 18.71 -17.11
CA ALA A 121 20.37 17.41 -16.92
C ALA A 121 21.79 17.38 -17.48
N ARG A 122 22.00 17.94 -18.69
CA ARG A 122 23.34 18.06 -19.29
C ARG A 122 24.28 18.94 -18.46
N ALA A 123 23.77 20.05 -17.91
CA ALA A 123 24.56 20.94 -17.08
C ALA A 123 24.94 20.31 -15.73
N ALA A 124 24.02 19.55 -15.11
CA ALA A 124 24.22 18.94 -13.80
C ALA A 124 25.04 17.64 -13.84
N PHE A 125 24.79 16.79 -14.84
CA PHE A 125 25.32 15.41 -14.88
C PHE A 125 26.24 15.15 -16.08
N GLY A 126 26.43 16.11 -16.99
CA GLY A 126 27.19 15.94 -18.23
C GLY A 126 26.39 15.24 -19.35
N PRO A 127 27.02 14.97 -20.51
CA PRO A 127 26.36 14.23 -21.58
C PRO A 127 26.07 12.78 -21.15
N ALA A 128 24.90 12.27 -21.50
CA ALA A 128 24.58 10.87 -21.32
C ALA A 128 25.58 10.00 -22.12
N PRO A 129 26.04 8.85 -21.57
CA PRO A 129 26.85 7.93 -22.35
C PRO A 129 26.04 7.48 -23.58
N SER A 130 26.67 7.50 -24.76
CA SER A 130 26.06 6.96 -25.96
C SER A 130 25.74 5.47 -25.74
N SER A 131 24.59 5.03 -26.26
CA SER A 131 24.15 3.63 -26.18
C SER A 131 25.19 2.64 -26.70
N ASP A 132 26.08 3.08 -27.60
CA ASP A 132 27.15 2.27 -28.19
C ASP A 132 28.27 1.91 -27.18
N ALA A 133 28.48 2.72 -26.14
CA ALA A 133 29.49 2.45 -25.12
C ALA A 133 29.04 1.37 -24.11
N ALA A 134 27.73 1.20 -23.91
CA ALA A 134 27.18 0.24 -22.95
C ALA A 134 27.32 -1.22 -23.42
N THR A 135 27.32 -1.48 -24.73
CA THR A 135 27.47 -2.83 -25.29
C THR A 135 28.89 -3.38 -25.12
N THR A 136 29.93 -2.53 -25.13
CA THR A 136 31.32 -2.99 -25.04
C THR A 136 31.70 -3.45 -23.63
N ALA A 137 31.12 -2.84 -22.58
CA ALA A 137 31.43 -3.20 -21.20
C ALA A 137 30.81 -4.52 -20.72
N GLN A 138 29.72 -4.98 -21.36
CA GLN A 138 29.07 -6.25 -21.01
C GLN A 138 29.80 -7.48 -21.58
N ILE A 139 30.58 -7.32 -22.65
CA ILE A 139 31.25 -8.43 -23.33
C ILE A 139 32.58 -8.79 -22.64
N SER A 140 33.25 -7.84 -21.98
CA SER A 140 34.55 -8.05 -21.33
C SER A 140 34.50 -8.67 -19.93
N GLY A 141 33.31 -8.88 -19.34
CA GLY A 141 33.14 -9.39 -17.97
C GLY A 141 32.97 -10.91 -17.85
N GLY A 142 32.97 -11.65 -18.95
CA GLY A 142 32.70 -13.10 -18.97
C GLY A 142 33.92 -13.95 -19.27
N SER A 143 34.91 -13.99 -18.36
CA SER A 143 35.88 -15.11 -18.26
C SER A 143 36.76 -14.96 -17.02
N ARG A 144 36.37 -15.65 -15.94
CA ARG A 144 37.22 -16.53 -15.10
C ARG A 144 36.39 -17.07 -13.93
#